data_AF-A0A7S2WHA6-F1
#
_entry.id   AF-A0A7S2WHA6-F1
#
_cell.length_a   1.000
_cell.length_b   1.000
_cell.length_c   1.000
_cell.angle_alpha   90.00
_cell.angle_beta   90.00
_cell.angle_gamma   90.00
#
_symmetry.space_group_name_H-M   'P 1'
#
loop_
_entity.id
_entity.type
_entity.pdbx_description
1 polymer ?
#
loop_
_entity_poly.entity_id
_entity_poly.type
_entity_poly.pdbx_seq_one_letter_code
_entity_poly.pdbx_strand_id
1 'polypeptide(L)'
;LIFSNASTAKTAITNIMSTAHQNFNKQVKKTSSNQTSAQQKEKIQRGIARACASVNDLEVAAEYSKRLETKLLQEVDETYSRKETDQIRLCIKSLSPVTNSYSSASLRAIDQLVSTLLPRIRSIINDAVGQESTTGFSLAGGSSSAVNSIKMNYDLDDHAYEMTQISEGYINRLCSSLDEMFCMFRLYLAPRLSDVLLLGVIGAACKRMEASIRRCQITTLGALALDSDVRFFINFVKERVDSTKFSSNVALYKSCNPLARLGQIALLMNVDDLEDVLDLISSCKRKGHWDLKLDDAKSFLNLRKDFEGRKVNELLHIPGEKE
;
A
#
# COMPACT_ATOMS: atom_id res chain seq x y z
N LEU A 1 -17.70 -15.64 28.41
CA LEU A 1 -16.39 -16.28 28.20
C LEU A 1 -15.79 -16.02 26.81
N ILE A 2 -16.56 -16.06 25.71
CA ILE A 2 -16.04 -15.81 24.33
C ILE A 2 -15.59 -14.35 24.10
N PHE A 3 -16.30 -13.36 24.66
CA PHE A 3 -15.92 -11.93 24.54
C PHE A 3 -14.63 -11.55 25.28
N SER A 4 -14.24 -12.29 26.31
CA SER A 4 -12.97 -12.08 27.03
C SER A 4 -11.77 -12.50 26.18
N ASN A 5 -11.93 -13.54 25.36
CA ASN A 5 -10.85 -14.07 24.52
C ASN A 5 -10.52 -13.16 23.33
N ALA A 6 -11.50 -12.43 22.78
CA ALA A 6 -11.24 -11.49 21.69
C ALA A 6 -10.43 -10.26 22.14
N SER A 7 -10.69 -9.73 23.34
CA SER A 7 -9.90 -8.63 23.93
C SER A 7 -8.48 -9.08 24.32
N THR A 8 -8.37 -10.31 24.85
CA THR A 8 -7.08 -10.89 25.25
C THR A 8 -6.23 -11.26 24.04
N ALA A 9 -6.84 -11.80 22.97
CA ALA A 9 -6.18 -12.04 21.68
C ALA A 9 -5.77 -10.73 21.01
N LYS A 10 -6.63 -9.70 21.04
CA LYS A 10 -6.29 -8.35 20.56
C LYS A 10 -5.06 -7.80 21.26
N THR A 11 -4.99 -7.88 22.58
CA THR A 11 -3.84 -7.39 23.37
C THR A 11 -2.59 -8.24 23.14
N ALA A 12 -2.73 -9.56 23.02
CA ALA A 12 -1.62 -10.47 22.75
C ALA A 12 -1.03 -10.26 21.35
N ILE A 13 -1.87 -10.12 20.31
CA ILE A 13 -1.44 -9.88 18.92
C ILE A 13 -0.76 -8.51 18.81
N THR A 14 -1.33 -7.46 19.42
CA THR A 14 -0.71 -6.12 19.43
C THR A 14 0.63 -6.13 20.16
N ASN A 15 0.77 -6.85 21.28
CA ASN A 15 2.03 -6.96 22.01
C ASN A 15 3.07 -7.79 21.25
N ILE A 16 2.68 -8.90 20.61
CA ILE A 16 3.61 -9.76 19.84
C ILE A 16 4.10 -9.03 18.58
N MET A 17 3.23 -8.32 17.85
CA MET A 17 3.62 -7.56 16.64
C MET A 17 4.43 -6.31 16.98
N SER A 18 4.08 -5.59 18.06
CA SER A 18 4.88 -4.46 18.57
C SER A 18 6.28 -4.91 19.03
N THR A 19 6.37 -6.05 19.72
CA THR A 19 7.65 -6.61 20.17
C THR A 19 8.50 -7.11 19.00
N ALA A 20 7.89 -7.71 17.97
CA ALA A 20 8.58 -8.10 16.74
C ALA A 20 9.15 -6.87 16.01
N HIS A 21 8.43 -5.75 15.99
CA HIS A 21 8.87 -4.51 15.36
C HIS A 21 9.94 -3.75 16.17
N GLN A 22 9.80 -3.67 17.50
CA GLN A 22 10.79 -3.03 18.36
C GLN A 22 12.14 -3.76 18.32
N ASN A 23 12.12 -5.10 18.22
CA ASN A 23 13.33 -5.89 18.06
C ASN A 23 13.95 -5.75 16.66
N PHE A 24 13.15 -5.38 15.65
CA PHE A 24 13.61 -5.08 14.31
C PHE A 24 14.34 -3.72 14.25
N ASN A 25 13.75 -2.66 14.83
CA ASN A 25 14.36 -1.32 14.84
C ASN A 25 15.60 -1.20 15.76
N LYS A 26 15.66 -1.97 16.86
CA LYS A 26 16.83 -2.00 17.75
C LYS A 26 18.09 -2.64 17.10
N GLN A 27 17.94 -3.37 15.99
CA GLN A 27 19.04 -4.09 15.35
C GLN A 27 19.84 -3.29 14.31
N VAL A 28 19.43 -2.06 13.96
CA VAL A 28 20.27 -1.18 13.13
C VAL A 28 21.43 -0.56 13.92
N LYS A 29 21.44 -0.66 15.26
CA LYS A 29 22.38 0.07 16.12
C LYS A 29 23.40 -0.73 16.93
N LYS A 30 23.52 -2.06 16.79
CA LYS A 30 24.56 -2.82 17.51
C LYS A 30 25.12 -3.99 16.69
N THR A 31 26.29 -3.76 16.09
CA THR A 31 27.24 -4.78 15.64
C THR A 31 28.04 -5.30 16.83
N SER A 32 27.98 -6.61 17.09
CA SER A 32 29.07 -7.43 17.67
C SER A 32 28.72 -8.92 17.64
N SER A 33 29.72 -9.72 17.22
CA SER A 33 29.82 -11.19 17.16
C SER A 33 29.21 -11.92 15.94
N ASN A 34 30.08 -12.69 15.28
CA ASN A 34 29.91 -13.32 13.96
C ASN A 34 29.28 -14.74 13.99
N GLN A 35 28.55 -15.09 15.06
CA GLN A 35 27.76 -16.34 15.12
C GLN A 35 26.23 -16.10 15.22
N THR A 36 25.78 -14.86 15.17
CA THR A 36 24.43 -14.49 15.65
C THR A 36 23.43 -14.07 14.57
N SER A 37 23.87 -13.66 13.37
CA SER A 37 22.95 -13.11 12.34
C SER A 37 21.96 -14.15 11.80
N ALA A 38 22.39 -15.38 11.51
CA ALA A 38 21.53 -16.43 10.95
C ALA A 38 20.50 -16.95 11.96
N GLN A 39 20.95 -17.28 13.19
CA GLN A 39 20.05 -17.73 14.27
C GLN A 39 19.06 -16.64 14.69
N GLN A 40 19.46 -15.37 14.61
CA GLN A 40 18.61 -14.22 14.93
C GLN A 40 17.58 -13.94 13.82
N LYS A 41 17.96 -14.06 12.54
CA LYS A 41 17.02 -14.05 11.41
C LYS A 41 15.99 -15.17 11.53
N GLU A 42 16.42 -16.37 11.88
CA GLU A 42 15.53 -17.51 12.08
C GLU A 42 14.55 -17.26 13.25
N LYS A 43 15.03 -16.71 14.37
CA LYS A 43 14.17 -16.34 15.51
C LYS A 43 13.13 -15.29 15.12
N ILE A 44 13.50 -14.30 14.30
CA ILE A 44 12.58 -13.29 13.77
C ILE A 44 11.53 -13.94 12.85
N GLN A 45 11.96 -14.78 11.91
CA GLN A 45 11.06 -15.51 11.02
C GLN A 45 10.08 -16.39 11.79
N ARG A 46 10.54 -17.14 12.80
CA ARG A 46 9.67 -17.94 13.68
C ARG A 46 8.68 -17.06 14.45
N GLY A 47 9.10 -15.87 14.86
CA GLY A 47 8.22 -14.88 15.50
C GLY A 47 7.12 -14.37 14.56
N ILE A 48 7.50 -14.00 13.33
CA ILE A 48 6.55 -13.58 12.28
C ILE A 48 5.58 -14.71 11.95
N ALA A 49 6.09 -15.94 11.73
CA ALA A 49 5.27 -17.09 11.42
C ALA A 49 4.22 -17.38 12.50
N ARG A 50 4.61 -17.33 13.79
CA ARG A 50 3.66 -17.50 14.91
C ARG A 50 2.61 -16.39 14.96
N ALA A 51 3.01 -15.14 14.73
CA ALA A 51 2.07 -14.03 14.70
C ALA A 51 1.08 -14.18 13.54
N CYS A 52 1.56 -14.50 12.33
CA CYS A 52 0.72 -14.75 11.16
C CYS A 52 -0.23 -15.94 11.38
N ALA A 53 0.25 -17.04 11.98
CA ALA A 53 -0.58 -18.20 12.30
C ALA A 53 -1.77 -17.82 13.18
N SER A 54 -1.54 -17.03 14.24
CA SER A 54 -2.64 -16.59 15.12
C SER A 54 -3.70 -15.73 14.41
N VAL A 55 -3.30 -14.97 13.38
CA VAL A 55 -4.25 -14.18 12.56
C VAL A 55 -4.96 -15.08 11.56
N ASN A 56 -4.27 -16.05 10.97
CA ASN A 56 -4.89 -17.04 10.08
C ASN A 56 -5.91 -17.91 10.82
N ASP A 57 -5.67 -18.23 12.10
CA ASP A 57 -6.63 -18.98 12.92
C ASP A 57 -7.98 -18.25 13.04
N LEU A 58 -7.98 -16.91 13.01
CA LEU A 58 -9.22 -16.12 12.98
C LEU A 58 -9.98 -16.28 11.65
N GLU A 59 -9.27 -16.38 10.53
CA GLU A 59 -9.89 -16.67 9.22
C GLU A 59 -10.47 -18.08 9.17
N VAL A 60 -9.70 -19.06 9.65
CA VAL A 60 -10.15 -20.45 9.75
C VAL A 60 -11.37 -20.56 10.66
N ALA A 61 -11.36 -19.88 11.81
CA ALA A 61 -12.50 -19.82 12.72
C ALA A 61 -13.73 -19.16 12.09
N ALA A 62 -13.55 -18.09 11.30
CA ALA A 62 -14.64 -17.47 10.56
C ALA A 62 -15.22 -18.42 9.50
N GLU A 63 -14.37 -19.11 8.74
CA GLU A 63 -14.80 -20.06 7.72
C GLU A 63 -15.55 -21.25 8.33
N TYR A 64 -15.04 -21.83 9.41
CA TYR A 64 -15.71 -22.93 10.11
C TYR A 64 -17.02 -22.49 10.76
N SER A 65 -17.07 -21.31 11.37
CA SER A 65 -18.32 -20.77 11.94
C SER A 65 -19.39 -20.59 10.86
N LYS A 66 -19.00 -20.08 9.68
CA LYS A 66 -19.90 -19.92 8.53
C LYS A 66 -20.38 -21.26 7.96
N ARG A 67 -19.46 -22.23 7.82
CA ARG A 67 -19.79 -23.59 7.37
C ARG A 67 -20.73 -24.28 8.35
N LEU A 68 -20.49 -24.14 9.65
CA LEU A 68 -21.36 -24.68 10.69
C LEU A 68 -22.75 -24.05 10.63
N GLU A 69 -22.86 -22.73 10.50
CA GLU A 69 -24.15 -22.05 10.31
C GLU A 69 -24.93 -22.64 9.13
N THR A 70 -24.26 -22.84 7.99
CA THR A 70 -24.90 -23.33 6.76
C THR A 70 -25.35 -24.78 6.91
N LYS A 71 -24.51 -25.66 7.47
CA LYS A 71 -24.84 -27.06 7.71
C LYS A 71 -25.96 -27.23 8.73
N LEU A 72 -25.95 -26.46 9.81
CA LEU A 72 -27.02 -26.51 10.82
C LEU A 72 -28.35 -26.03 10.25
N LEU A 73 -28.36 -25.00 9.40
CA LEU A 73 -29.60 -24.56 8.73
C LEU A 73 -30.13 -25.64 7.78
N GLN A 74 -29.25 -26.28 7.01
CA GLN A 74 -29.62 -27.37 6.12
C GLN A 74 -30.23 -28.56 6.89
N GLU A 75 -29.60 -28.99 7.98
CA GLU A 75 -30.10 -30.09 8.81
C GLU A 75 -31.49 -29.79 9.40
N VAL A 76 -31.70 -28.53 9.82
CA VAL A 76 -32.99 -28.06 10.33
C VAL A 76 -34.06 -28.03 9.24
N ASP A 77 -33.69 -27.64 8.02
CA ASP A 77 -34.58 -27.65 6.85
C ASP A 77 -34.97 -29.07 6.43
N GLU A 78 -34.06 -30.05 6.56
CA GLU A 78 -34.28 -31.45 6.18
C GLU A 78 -35.08 -32.24 7.24
N THR A 79 -34.88 -31.94 8.53
CA THR A 79 -35.43 -32.76 9.64
C THR A 79 -36.78 -32.28 10.15
N TYR A 80 -37.08 -30.98 10.06
CA TYR A 80 -38.21 -30.39 10.79
C TYR A 80 -39.15 -29.56 9.88
N SER A 81 -40.44 -29.54 10.25
CA SER A 81 -41.44 -28.67 9.62
C SER A 81 -41.15 -27.19 9.90
N ARG A 82 -41.30 -26.33 8.88
CA ARG A 82 -40.93 -24.91 8.93
C ARG A 82 -41.59 -24.12 10.07
N LYS A 83 -42.79 -24.53 10.53
CA LYS A 83 -43.56 -23.82 11.57
C LYS A 83 -43.02 -23.98 13.01
N GLU A 84 -42.16 -24.96 13.27
CA GLU A 84 -41.64 -25.26 14.62
C GLU A 84 -40.16 -24.87 14.80
N THR A 85 -39.52 -24.35 13.74
CA THR A 85 -38.05 -24.17 13.69
C THR A 85 -37.57 -22.72 13.79
N ASP A 86 -38.48 -21.74 13.87
CA ASP A 86 -38.12 -20.32 13.79
C ASP A 86 -37.15 -19.88 14.90
N GLN A 87 -37.33 -20.37 16.13
CA GLN A 87 -36.41 -20.08 17.24
C GLN A 87 -35.02 -20.72 17.02
N ILE A 88 -34.98 -21.95 16.50
CA ILE A 88 -33.74 -22.67 16.21
C ILE A 88 -32.97 -21.95 15.08
N ARG A 89 -33.67 -21.54 14.02
CA ARG A 89 -33.10 -20.75 12.92
C ARG A 89 -32.53 -19.44 13.43
N LEU A 90 -33.22 -18.75 14.33
CA LEU A 90 -32.76 -17.49 14.91
C LEU A 90 -31.49 -17.69 15.76
N CYS A 91 -31.44 -18.76 16.56
CA CYS A 91 -30.23 -19.16 17.28
C CYS A 91 -29.07 -19.49 16.34
N ILE A 92 -29.29 -20.24 15.27
CA ILE A 92 -28.24 -20.55 14.29
C ILE A 92 -27.77 -19.27 13.59
N LYS A 93 -28.69 -18.37 13.22
CA LYS A 93 -28.36 -17.07 12.63
C LYS A 93 -27.56 -16.16 13.57
N SER A 94 -27.62 -16.39 14.88
CA SER A 94 -26.76 -15.68 15.85
C SER A 94 -25.25 -15.99 15.70
N LEU A 95 -24.87 -17.03 14.94
CA LEU A 95 -23.47 -17.29 14.58
C LEU A 95 -22.92 -16.30 13.55
N SER A 96 -23.78 -15.65 12.76
CA SER A 96 -23.35 -14.68 11.74
C SER A 96 -22.62 -13.46 12.35
N PRO A 97 -23.14 -12.81 13.40
CA PRO A 97 -22.40 -11.79 14.15
C PRO A 97 -21.02 -12.24 14.65
N VAL A 98 -20.89 -13.48 15.13
CA VAL A 98 -19.62 -14.04 15.62
C VAL A 98 -18.63 -14.21 14.46
N THR A 99 -19.10 -14.75 13.33
CA THR A 99 -18.32 -14.88 12.10
C THR A 99 -17.79 -13.52 11.63
N ASN A 100 -18.67 -12.51 11.60
CA ASN A 100 -18.29 -11.14 11.23
C ASN A 100 -17.28 -10.54 12.22
N SER A 101 -17.37 -10.88 13.51
CA SER A 101 -16.40 -10.47 14.52
C SER A 101 -15.02 -11.06 14.27
N TYR A 102 -14.91 -12.35 13.89
CA TYR A 102 -13.63 -12.97 13.54
C TYR A 102 -13.00 -12.32 12.30
N SER A 103 -13.77 -12.15 11.22
CA SER A 103 -13.26 -11.47 10.00
C SER A 103 -12.89 -10.01 10.24
N SER A 104 -13.61 -9.31 11.12
CA SER A 104 -13.26 -7.94 11.52
C SER A 104 -11.99 -7.91 12.38
N ALA A 105 -11.79 -8.89 13.25
CA ALA A 105 -10.61 -9.00 14.09
C ALA A 105 -9.35 -9.30 13.26
N SER A 106 -9.43 -10.19 12.27
CA SER A 106 -8.32 -10.49 11.38
C SER A 106 -7.92 -9.28 10.53
N LEU A 107 -8.88 -8.55 9.96
CA LEU A 107 -8.62 -7.31 9.20
C LEU A 107 -7.95 -6.24 10.06
N ARG A 108 -8.45 -6.00 11.28
CA ARG A 108 -7.83 -5.04 12.21
C ARG A 108 -6.40 -5.41 12.57
N ALA A 109 -6.09 -6.70 12.70
CA ALA A 109 -4.73 -7.15 12.97
C ALA A 109 -3.79 -6.79 11.80
N ILE A 110 -4.26 -6.93 10.57
CA ILE A 110 -3.51 -6.50 9.38
C ILE A 110 -3.35 -4.98 9.33
N ASP A 111 -4.38 -4.19 9.63
CA ASP A 111 -4.27 -2.73 9.68
C ASP A 111 -3.26 -2.24 10.73
N GLN A 112 -3.22 -2.92 11.88
CA GLN A 112 -2.22 -2.67 12.92
C GLN A 112 -0.81 -3.05 12.44
N LEU A 113 -0.66 -4.16 11.71
CA LEU A 113 0.61 -4.56 11.10
C LEU A 113 1.08 -3.51 10.09
N VAL A 114 0.21 -3.05 9.19
CA VAL A 114 0.53 -1.97 8.24
C VAL A 114 1.00 -0.73 8.99
N SER A 115 0.26 -0.30 10.02
CA SER A 115 0.59 0.86 10.85
C SER A 115 1.97 0.74 11.49
N THR A 116 2.33 -0.47 11.89
CA THR A 116 3.63 -0.80 12.48
C THR A 116 4.75 -0.81 11.43
N LEU A 117 4.46 -1.20 10.19
CA LEU A 117 5.42 -1.19 9.08
C LEU A 117 5.65 0.20 8.48
N LEU A 118 4.76 1.18 8.71
CA LEU A 118 4.85 2.52 8.13
C LEU A 118 6.23 3.20 8.28
N PRO A 119 6.92 3.17 9.44
CA PRO A 119 8.24 3.80 9.56
C PRO A 119 9.28 3.18 8.62
N ARG A 120 9.25 1.85 8.48
CA ARG A 120 10.15 1.11 7.57
C ARG A 120 9.81 1.41 6.11
N ILE A 121 8.53 1.42 5.75
CA ILE A 121 8.06 1.79 4.41
C ILE A 121 8.54 3.20 4.06
N ARG A 122 8.38 4.16 4.98
CA ARG A 122 8.89 5.53 4.80
C ARG A 122 10.40 5.56 4.58
N SER A 123 11.16 4.77 5.34
CA SER A 123 12.61 4.68 5.17
C SER A 123 12.99 4.14 3.80
N ILE A 124 12.37 3.05 3.35
CA ILE A 124 12.60 2.44 2.03
C ILE A 124 12.33 3.45 0.92
N ILE A 125 11.22 4.18 1.02
CA ILE A 125 10.84 5.15 -0.01
C ILE A 125 11.77 6.36 0.02
N ASN A 126 12.13 6.86 1.20
CA ASN A 126 13.05 8.00 1.30
C ASN A 126 14.44 7.66 0.74
N ASP A 127 14.89 6.43 0.95
CA ASP A 127 16.15 5.92 0.41
C ASP A 127 16.08 5.76 -1.11
N ALA A 128 15.00 5.17 -1.63
CA ALA A 128 14.80 4.98 -3.05
C ALA A 128 14.57 6.30 -3.81
N VAL A 129 13.76 7.20 -3.27
CA VAL A 129 13.39 8.47 -3.90
C VAL A 129 14.47 9.54 -3.70
N GLY A 130 15.27 9.41 -2.63
CA GLY A 130 16.34 10.34 -2.31
C GLY A 130 15.83 11.68 -1.80
N GLN A 131 15.41 11.74 -0.53
CA GLN A 131 15.23 13.05 0.12
C GLN A 131 16.59 13.64 0.53
N GLU A 132 16.77 14.94 0.30
CA GLU A 132 17.76 15.72 1.03
C GLU A 132 17.42 15.66 2.52
N SER A 133 18.27 15.00 3.31
CA SER A 133 18.21 15.08 4.76
C SER A 133 18.55 16.50 5.18
N THR A 134 17.53 17.32 5.44
CA THR A 134 17.65 18.66 6.07
C THR A 134 17.99 18.56 7.58
N THR A 135 18.78 17.56 7.97
CA THR A 135 19.37 17.46 9.31
C THR A 135 20.78 16.95 9.12
N GLY A 136 21.73 17.87 9.35
CA GLY A 136 23.15 17.59 9.32
C GLY A 136 23.57 16.49 10.30
N PHE A 137 24.83 16.07 10.11
CA PHE A 137 25.58 15.08 10.88
C PHE A 137 25.58 13.65 10.31
N SER A 138 26.19 13.48 9.13
CA SER A 138 26.88 12.22 8.78
C SER A 138 28.33 12.32 9.23
N LEU A 139 28.62 11.79 10.42
CA LEU A 139 29.97 11.67 10.97
C LEU A 139 30.42 10.20 10.90
N ALA A 140 31.07 9.86 9.79
CA ALA A 140 31.97 8.72 9.56
C ALA A 140 32.17 8.66 8.03
N GLY A 141 33.33 8.95 7.46
CA GLY A 141 34.60 8.32 7.81
C GLY A 141 34.61 6.86 7.34
N GLY A 142 34.21 6.61 6.09
CA GLY A 142 34.19 5.26 5.52
C GLY A 142 33.86 5.29 4.03
N SER A 143 34.90 5.10 3.22
CA SER A 143 34.82 4.85 1.78
C SER A 143 33.94 3.63 1.49
N SER A 144 32.65 3.86 1.23
CA SER A 144 31.78 2.89 0.57
C SER A 144 31.14 3.60 -0.61
N SER A 145 31.78 3.43 -1.77
CA SER A 145 31.23 3.54 -3.11
C SER A 145 30.24 4.70 -3.36
N ALA A 146 30.74 5.71 -4.07
CA ALA A 146 29.93 6.60 -4.90
C ALA A 146 29.26 5.80 -6.04
N VAL A 147 28.39 4.84 -5.69
CA VAL A 147 27.34 4.41 -6.61
C VAL A 147 26.41 5.61 -6.66
N ASN A 148 26.38 6.29 -7.80
CA ASN A 148 25.36 7.27 -8.16
C ASN A 148 24.01 6.75 -7.65
N SER A 149 23.54 7.26 -6.51
CA SER A 149 22.20 6.91 -6.06
C SER A 149 21.27 7.61 -7.03
N ILE A 150 20.75 6.86 -8.01
CA ILE A 150 19.75 7.32 -8.95
C ILE A 150 18.54 7.70 -8.10
N LYS A 151 18.37 9.01 -7.88
CA LYS A 151 17.25 9.58 -7.13
C LYS A 151 16.09 9.81 -8.08
N MET A 152 14.91 10.03 -7.51
CA MET A 152 13.75 10.45 -8.26
C MET A 152 13.99 11.84 -8.85
N ASN A 153 14.12 11.92 -10.17
CA ASN A 153 14.24 13.17 -10.90
C ASN A 153 13.42 13.11 -12.19
N TYR A 154 12.59 14.12 -12.41
CA TYR A 154 11.77 14.28 -13.62
C TYR A 154 12.07 15.60 -14.35
N ASP A 155 13.12 16.30 -13.93
CA ASP A 155 13.69 17.39 -14.70
C ASP A 155 14.74 16.80 -15.64
N LEU A 156 14.29 16.33 -16.80
CA LEU A 156 15.10 15.56 -17.75
C LEU A 156 15.25 16.33 -19.07
N ASP A 157 16.48 16.43 -19.56
CA ASP A 157 16.82 16.72 -20.96
C ASP A 157 16.93 15.41 -21.76
N ASP A 158 17.16 15.50 -23.08
CA ASP A 158 17.24 14.33 -23.96
C ASP A 158 18.29 13.33 -23.49
N HIS A 159 19.48 13.80 -23.14
CA HIS A 159 20.57 12.96 -22.67
C HIS A 159 20.25 12.29 -21.32
N ALA A 160 19.71 13.01 -20.34
CA ALA A 160 19.32 12.44 -19.05
C ALA A 160 18.16 11.44 -19.20
N TYR A 161 17.24 11.68 -20.13
CA TYR A 161 16.18 10.73 -20.44
C TYR A 161 16.76 9.43 -21.03
N GLU A 162 17.67 9.51 -22.02
CA GLU A 162 18.35 8.35 -22.58
C GLU A 162 19.12 7.56 -21.52
N MET A 163 19.84 8.25 -20.62
CA MET A 163 20.53 7.60 -19.50
C MET A 163 19.56 6.88 -18.57
N THR A 164 18.37 7.45 -18.34
CA THR A 164 17.32 6.83 -17.51
C THR A 164 16.80 5.54 -18.14
N GLN A 165 16.72 5.45 -19.48
CA GLN A 165 16.26 4.24 -20.17
C GLN A 165 17.24 3.06 -20.06
N ILE A 166 18.53 3.34 -19.89
CA ILE A 166 19.59 2.32 -19.87
C ILE A 166 19.96 1.96 -18.41
N SER A 167 19.81 2.90 -17.48
CA SER A 167 20.11 2.69 -16.06
C SER A 167 19.00 1.96 -15.30
N GLU A 168 19.35 1.27 -14.21
CA GLU A 168 18.35 0.74 -13.29
C GLU A 168 17.68 1.89 -12.51
N GLY A 169 16.46 2.25 -12.93
CA GLY A 169 15.69 3.34 -12.32
C GLY A 169 15.37 3.11 -10.84
N TYR A 170 15.13 4.21 -10.12
CA TYR A 170 14.82 4.17 -8.69
C TYR A 170 13.59 3.30 -8.34
N ILE A 171 12.65 3.18 -9.28
CA ILE A 171 11.41 2.42 -9.11
C ILE A 171 11.67 0.92 -8.97
N ASN A 172 12.64 0.37 -9.70
CA ASN A 172 13.03 -1.04 -9.61
C ASN A 172 13.57 -1.34 -8.20
N ARG A 173 14.49 -0.50 -7.72
CA ARG A 173 15.04 -0.59 -6.36
C ARG A 173 13.95 -0.48 -5.29
N LEU A 174 12.99 0.45 -5.48
CA LEU A 174 11.86 0.60 -4.58
C LEU A 174 11.02 -0.68 -4.52
N CYS A 175 10.63 -1.21 -5.69
CA CYS A 175 9.84 -2.44 -5.79
C CYS A 175 10.57 -3.64 -5.16
N SER A 176 11.85 -3.82 -5.44
CA SER A 176 12.67 -4.90 -4.85
C SER A 176 12.75 -4.79 -3.32
N SER A 177 12.91 -3.57 -2.79
CA SER A 177 12.98 -3.33 -1.34
C SER A 177 11.63 -3.57 -0.64
N LEU A 178 10.53 -3.15 -1.28
CA LEU A 178 9.18 -3.44 -0.79
C LEU A 178 8.88 -4.93 -0.85
N ASP A 179 9.36 -5.62 -1.89
CA ASP A 179 9.18 -7.04 -2.06
C ASP A 179 9.91 -7.86 -1.00
N GLU A 180 11.19 -7.56 -0.74
CA GLU A 180 11.96 -8.27 0.30
C GLU A 180 11.28 -8.16 1.67
N MET A 181 10.70 -6.99 1.97
CA MET A 181 9.92 -6.79 3.19
C MET A 181 8.61 -7.60 3.18
N PHE A 182 7.89 -7.63 2.05
CA PHE A 182 6.58 -8.26 1.94
C PHE A 182 6.64 -9.79 1.85
N CYS A 183 7.66 -10.33 1.18
CA CYS A 183 7.86 -11.76 0.96
C CYS A 183 7.82 -12.58 2.26
N MET A 184 8.37 -12.02 3.34
CA MET A 184 8.37 -12.62 4.68
C MET A 184 6.96 -12.82 5.26
N PHE A 185 6.00 -11.99 4.88
CA PHE A 185 4.60 -12.09 5.33
C PHE A 185 3.75 -12.93 4.38
N ARG A 186 3.98 -12.81 3.07
CA ARG A 186 3.27 -13.58 2.03
C ARG A 186 3.37 -15.09 2.26
N LEU A 187 4.52 -15.57 2.73
CA LEU A 187 4.72 -17.01 2.99
C LEU A 187 3.83 -17.56 4.12
N TYR A 188 3.48 -16.74 5.11
CA TYR A 188 2.83 -17.21 6.34
C TYR A 188 1.39 -16.71 6.52
N LEU A 189 0.92 -15.75 5.73
CA LEU A 189 -0.46 -15.24 5.80
C LEU A 189 -1.38 -15.96 4.82
N ALA A 190 -2.66 -16.08 5.19
CA ALA A 190 -3.69 -16.50 4.25
C ALA A 190 -3.76 -15.52 3.04
N PRO A 191 -4.01 -16.00 1.80
CA PRO A 191 -3.98 -15.16 0.60
C PRO A 191 -4.82 -13.88 0.70
N ARG A 192 -6.03 -13.98 1.28
CA ARG A 192 -6.91 -12.82 1.50
C ARG A 192 -6.26 -11.75 2.39
N LEU A 193 -5.58 -12.17 3.46
CA LEU A 193 -4.93 -11.26 4.40
C LEU A 193 -3.62 -10.70 3.83
N SER A 194 -2.90 -11.52 3.04
CA SER A 194 -1.72 -11.13 2.28
C SER A 194 -2.06 -9.99 1.30
N ASP A 195 -3.15 -10.12 0.53
CA ASP A 195 -3.63 -9.08 -0.39
C ASP A 195 -3.96 -7.77 0.35
N VAL A 196 -4.66 -7.84 1.49
CA VAL A 196 -5.00 -6.65 2.29
C VAL A 196 -3.74 -5.98 2.83
N LEU A 197 -2.77 -6.76 3.32
CA LEU A 197 -1.48 -6.25 3.78
C LEU A 197 -0.73 -5.54 2.64
N LEU A 198 -0.66 -6.18 1.46
CA LEU A 198 -0.02 -5.62 0.28
C LEU A 198 -0.64 -4.28 -0.10
N LEU A 199 -1.97 -4.22 -0.24
CA LEU A 199 -2.67 -2.99 -0.60
C LEU A 199 -2.44 -1.88 0.45
N GLY A 200 -2.35 -2.23 1.74
CA GLY A 200 -2.01 -1.27 2.80
C GLY A 200 -0.58 -0.72 2.68
N VAL A 201 0.39 -1.60 2.42
CA VAL A 201 1.81 -1.23 2.22
C VAL A 201 1.97 -0.35 0.98
N ILE A 202 1.38 -0.76 -0.14
CA ILE A 202 1.39 -0.03 -1.41
C ILE A 202 0.66 1.30 -1.28
N GLY A 203 -0.46 1.35 -0.57
CA GLY A 203 -1.19 2.59 -0.32
C GLY A 203 -0.35 3.60 0.47
N ALA A 204 0.41 3.14 1.46
CA ALA A 204 1.38 3.98 2.17
C ALA A 204 2.53 4.42 1.26
N ALA A 205 2.97 3.55 0.35
CA ALA A 205 4.02 3.87 -0.60
C ALA A 205 3.61 4.96 -1.59
N CYS A 206 2.44 4.81 -2.21
CA CYS A 206 1.86 5.79 -3.13
C CYS A 206 1.74 7.18 -2.49
N LYS A 207 1.21 7.26 -1.26
CA LYS A 207 1.07 8.55 -0.55
C LYS A 207 2.41 9.26 -0.39
N ARG A 208 3.48 8.50 -0.14
CA ARG A 208 4.80 9.06 0.06
C ARG A 208 5.46 9.44 -1.27
N MET A 209 5.30 8.62 -2.31
CA MET A 209 5.72 8.95 -3.67
C MET A 209 5.02 10.22 -4.17
N GLU A 210 3.70 10.33 -3.99
CA GLU A 210 2.93 11.55 -4.31
C GLU A 210 3.52 12.78 -3.61
N ALA A 211 3.85 12.68 -2.32
CA ALA A 211 4.47 13.77 -1.57
C ALA A 211 5.89 14.14 -2.04
N SER A 212 6.59 13.22 -2.70
CA SER A 212 7.88 13.47 -3.33
C SER A 212 7.73 14.07 -4.73
N ILE A 213 6.78 13.59 -5.54
CA ILE A 213 6.43 14.18 -6.85
C ILE A 213 6.10 15.66 -6.70
N ARG A 214 5.36 16.04 -5.66
CA ARG A 214 5.02 17.45 -5.38
C ARG A 214 6.22 18.39 -5.18
N ARG A 215 7.43 17.85 -5.05
CA ARG A 215 8.68 18.61 -4.88
C ARG A 215 9.55 18.58 -6.13
N CYS A 216 9.18 17.82 -7.15
CA CYS A 216 9.91 17.72 -8.40
C CYS A 216 9.50 18.86 -9.33
N GLN A 217 10.43 19.25 -10.20
CA GLN A 217 10.11 19.93 -11.44
C GLN A 217 9.98 18.86 -12.53
N ILE A 218 9.02 19.03 -13.44
CA ILE A 218 8.69 18.01 -14.45
C ILE A 218 8.82 18.65 -15.83
N THR A 219 9.66 18.06 -16.69
CA THR A 219 9.70 18.34 -18.13
C THR A 219 8.74 17.40 -18.86
N THR A 220 8.47 17.63 -20.15
CA THR A 220 7.68 16.71 -20.99
C THR A 220 8.29 15.30 -21.03
N LEU A 221 9.61 15.19 -21.20
CA LEU A 221 10.32 13.91 -21.09
C LEU A 221 10.23 13.32 -19.67
N GLY A 222 10.28 14.16 -18.64
CA GLY A 222 10.04 13.76 -17.27
C GLY A 222 8.65 13.20 -17.01
N ALA A 223 7.62 13.75 -17.65
CA ALA A 223 6.25 13.26 -17.54
C ALA A 223 6.10 11.85 -18.15
N LEU A 224 6.77 11.59 -19.28
CA LEU A 224 6.83 10.26 -19.89
C LEU A 224 7.55 9.26 -18.98
N ALA A 225 8.68 9.66 -18.38
CA ALA A 225 9.40 8.84 -17.41
C ALA A 225 8.54 8.51 -16.17
N LEU A 226 7.83 9.51 -15.62
CA LEU A 226 6.91 9.33 -14.50
C LEU A 226 5.78 8.35 -14.84
N ASP A 227 5.18 8.44 -16.03
CA ASP A 227 4.14 7.50 -16.44
C ASP A 227 4.68 6.07 -16.61
N SER A 228 5.89 5.91 -17.16
CA SER A 228 6.57 4.62 -17.21
C SER A 228 6.80 4.02 -15.81
N ASP A 229 7.31 4.81 -14.87
CA ASP A 229 7.52 4.39 -13.48
C ASP A 229 6.21 3.97 -12.79
N VAL A 230 5.15 4.77 -12.96
CA VAL A 230 3.85 4.49 -12.35
C VAL A 230 3.23 3.23 -12.95
N ARG A 231 3.34 3.01 -14.27
CA ARG A 231 2.90 1.76 -14.91
C ARG A 231 3.70 0.56 -14.43
N PHE A 232 5.01 0.70 -14.30
CA PHE A 232 5.87 -0.34 -13.74
C PHE A 232 5.43 -0.71 -12.31
N PHE A 233 5.18 0.30 -11.47
CA PHE A 233 4.70 0.10 -10.11
C PHE A 233 3.32 -0.57 -10.06
N ILE A 234 2.39 -0.21 -10.94
CA ILE A 234 1.08 -0.86 -11.04
C ILE A 234 1.21 -2.33 -11.43
N ASN A 235 2.07 -2.64 -12.40
CA ASN A 235 2.32 -4.01 -12.84
C ASN A 235 2.97 -4.85 -11.74
N PHE A 236 3.94 -4.28 -11.01
CA PHE A 236 4.53 -4.90 -9.82
C PHE A 236 3.44 -5.29 -8.80
N VAL A 237 2.50 -4.40 -8.50
CA VAL A 237 1.41 -4.70 -7.55
C VAL A 237 0.55 -5.85 -8.07
N LYS A 238 0.16 -5.82 -9.36
CA LYS A 238 -0.68 -6.87 -9.96
C LYS A 238 -0.05 -8.26 -9.92
N GLU A 239 1.25 -8.35 -10.12
CA GLU A 239 1.98 -9.63 -10.08
C GLU A 239 2.00 -10.24 -8.67
N ARG A 240 1.93 -9.41 -7.63
CA ARG A 240 2.08 -9.85 -6.24
C ARG A 240 0.78 -10.08 -5.50
N VAL A 241 -0.32 -9.62 -6.06
CA VAL A 241 -1.66 -9.88 -5.54
C VAL A 241 -2.10 -11.28 -5.97
N ASP A 242 -2.55 -12.09 -5.02
CA ASP A 242 -2.95 -13.48 -5.29
C ASP A 242 -4.39 -13.54 -5.84
N SER A 243 -5.26 -12.61 -5.45
CA SER A 243 -6.65 -12.62 -5.93
C SER A 243 -6.79 -12.09 -7.36
N THR A 244 -7.39 -12.92 -8.22
CA THR A 244 -7.81 -12.57 -9.59
C THR A 244 -8.71 -11.33 -9.66
N LYS A 245 -9.36 -10.95 -8.54
CA LYS A 245 -10.19 -9.74 -8.42
C LYS A 245 -9.43 -8.46 -8.76
N PHE A 246 -8.12 -8.42 -8.55
CA PHE A 246 -7.30 -7.22 -8.75
C PHE A 246 -6.50 -7.24 -10.07
N SER A 247 -6.80 -8.17 -10.98
CA SER A 247 -6.16 -8.26 -12.30
C SER A 247 -6.45 -7.02 -13.18
N SER A 248 -7.65 -6.45 -13.06
CA SER A 248 -8.01 -5.21 -13.75
C SER A 248 -7.54 -3.96 -13.00
N ASN A 249 -7.08 -2.95 -13.74
CA ASN A 249 -6.70 -1.65 -13.15
C ASN A 249 -7.86 -1.03 -12.37
N VAL A 250 -9.09 -1.17 -12.87
CA VAL A 250 -10.29 -0.59 -12.26
C VAL A 250 -10.54 -1.17 -10.86
N ALA A 251 -10.47 -2.49 -10.70
CA ALA A 251 -10.66 -3.13 -9.41
C ALA A 251 -9.52 -2.82 -8.42
N LEU A 252 -8.29 -2.75 -8.92
CA LEU A 252 -7.12 -2.39 -8.12
C LEU A 252 -7.23 -0.94 -7.62
N TYR A 253 -7.57 0.01 -8.49
CA TYR A 253 -7.75 1.41 -8.15
C TYR A 253 -8.89 1.63 -7.15
N LYS A 254 -10.01 0.92 -7.30
CA LYS A 254 -11.13 0.98 -6.34
C LYS A 254 -10.73 0.48 -4.95
N SER A 255 -9.74 -0.41 -4.88
CA SER A 255 -9.29 -1.03 -3.63
C SER A 255 -8.07 -0.32 -3.03
N CYS A 256 -7.36 0.47 -3.82
CA CYS A 256 -6.22 1.27 -3.40
C CYS A 256 -6.31 2.69 -3.99
N ASN A 257 -7.09 3.55 -3.35
CA ASN A 257 -7.28 4.94 -3.77
C ASN A 257 -5.95 5.72 -3.93
N PRO A 258 -4.92 5.56 -3.07
CA PRO A 258 -3.64 6.22 -3.28
C PRO A 258 -2.94 5.84 -4.59
N LEU A 259 -3.07 4.58 -5.03
CA LEU A 259 -2.51 4.12 -6.31
C LEU A 259 -3.31 4.69 -7.49
N ALA A 260 -4.64 4.75 -7.35
CA ALA A 260 -5.51 5.40 -8.35
C ALA A 260 -5.14 6.88 -8.54
N ARG A 261 -4.91 7.60 -7.43
CA ARG A 261 -4.46 9.00 -7.47
C ARG A 261 -3.10 9.14 -8.17
N LEU A 262 -2.15 8.27 -7.87
CA LEU A 262 -0.84 8.28 -8.54
C LEU A 262 -0.96 8.06 -10.05
N GLY A 263 -1.84 7.13 -10.47
CA GLY A 263 -2.15 6.92 -11.89
C GLY A 263 -2.83 8.14 -12.55
N GLN A 264 -3.73 8.83 -11.84
CA GLN A 264 -4.34 10.07 -12.31
C GLN A 264 -3.33 11.20 -12.44
N ILE A 265 -2.38 11.32 -11.50
CA ILE A 265 -1.28 12.30 -11.57
C ILE A 265 -0.41 12.02 -12.79
N ALA A 266 0.02 10.77 -13.02
CA ALA A 266 0.79 10.42 -14.20
C ALA A 266 0.06 10.76 -15.50
N LEU A 267 -1.23 10.44 -15.58
CA LEU A 267 -2.07 10.80 -16.74
C LEU A 267 -2.17 12.31 -16.94
N LEU A 268 -2.36 13.08 -15.86
CA LEU A 268 -2.45 14.54 -15.91
C LEU A 268 -1.13 15.19 -16.37
N MET A 269 0.01 14.65 -15.93
CA MET A 269 1.32 15.19 -16.29
C MET A 269 1.67 14.94 -17.76
N ASN A 270 1.03 13.97 -18.43
CA ASN A 270 1.24 13.64 -19.84
C ASN A 270 0.29 14.38 -20.80
N VAL A 271 -0.41 15.42 -20.34
CA VAL A 271 -1.19 16.28 -21.24
C VAL A 271 -0.23 17.17 -22.04
N ASP A 272 -0.41 17.23 -23.36
CA ASP A 272 0.41 18.06 -24.23
C ASP A 272 0.05 19.54 -24.05
N ASP A 273 -1.24 19.88 -24.21
CA ASP A 273 -1.75 21.25 -24.16
C ASP A 273 -2.65 21.52 -22.97
N LEU A 274 -2.49 22.70 -22.35
CA LEU A 274 -3.26 23.07 -21.16
C LEU A 274 -4.78 23.09 -21.42
N GLU A 275 -5.20 23.42 -22.64
CA GLU A 275 -6.62 23.48 -23.04
C GLU A 275 -7.32 22.12 -22.95
N ASP A 276 -6.59 21.02 -23.17
CA ASP A 276 -7.12 19.65 -23.15
C ASP A 276 -7.35 19.11 -21.73
N VAL A 277 -6.83 19.79 -20.70
CA VAL A 277 -6.92 19.33 -19.30
C VAL A 277 -8.36 19.18 -18.85
N LEU A 278 -9.23 20.14 -19.16
CA LEU A 278 -10.65 20.08 -18.73
C LEU A 278 -11.41 18.95 -19.42
N ASP A 279 -11.11 18.71 -20.70
CA ASP A 279 -11.71 17.63 -21.48
C ASP A 279 -11.23 16.25 -21.02
N LEU A 280 -9.94 16.12 -20.71
CA LEU A 280 -9.37 14.93 -20.08
C LEU A 280 -10.07 14.62 -18.75
N ILE A 281 -10.12 15.61 -17.84
CA ILE A 281 -10.75 15.44 -16.52
C ILE A 281 -12.22 15.04 -16.68
N SER A 282 -12.95 15.70 -17.58
CA SER A 282 -14.37 15.43 -17.84
C SER A 282 -14.59 14.04 -18.44
N SER A 283 -13.72 13.60 -19.35
CA SER A 283 -13.73 12.25 -19.92
C SER A 283 -13.45 11.18 -18.86
N CYS A 284 -12.44 11.38 -18.01
CA CYS A 284 -12.08 10.45 -16.95
C CYS A 284 -13.13 10.39 -15.82
N LYS A 285 -13.77 11.53 -15.48
CA LYS A 285 -14.90 11.58 -14.53
C LYS A 285 -16.10 10.78 -15.02
N ARG A 286 -16.47 10.91 -16.31
CA ARG A 286 -17.57 10.12 -16.90
C ARG A 286 -17.33 8.62 -16.83
N LYS A 287 -16.08 8.18 -16.92
CA LYS A 287 -15.67 6.77 -16.78
C LYS A 287 -15.55 6.30 -15.32
N GLY A 288 -15.76 7.18 -14.33
CA GLY A 288 -15.61 6.87 -12.92
C GLY A 288 -14.15 6.64 -12.48
N HIS A 289 -13.18 7.12 -13.28
CA HIS A 289 -11.76 6.87 -13.07
C HIS A 289 -11.00 8.11 -12.55
N TRP A 290 -11.72 9.17 -12.15
CA TRP A 290 -11.13 10.43 -11.69
C TRP A 290 -11.64 10.81 -10.29
N ASP A 291 -10.71 10.98 -9.35
CA ASP A 291 -10.98 11.38 -7.95
C ASP A 291 -10.04 12.51 -7.48
N LEU A 292 -9.19 13.02 -8.37
CA LEU A 292 -8.31 14.15 -8.08
C LEU A 292 -9.12 15.45 -8.04
N LYS A 293 -8.99 16.21 -6.95
CA LYS A 293 -9.60 17.54 -6.81
C LYS A 293 -8.98 18.51 -7.82
N LEU A 294 -9.73 19.57 -8.17
CA LEU A 294 -9.25 20.58 -9.11
C LEU A 294 -8.04 21.34 -8.55
N ASP A 295 -8.04 21.64 -7.24
CA ASP A 295 -6.89 22.23 -6.53
C ASP A 295 -5.63 21.38 -6.63
N ASP A 296 -5.78 20.07 -6.44
CA ASP A 296 -4.68 19.12 -6.57
C ASP A 296 -4.17 19.12 -8.01
N ALA A 297 -5.07 19.03 -9.00
CA ALA A 297 -4.69 19.05 -10.42
C ALA A 297 -3.93 20.32 -10.79
N LYS A 298 -4.41 21.49 -10.35
CA LYS A 298 -3.75 22.78 -10.50
C LYS A 298 -2.37 22.80 -9.85
N SER A 299 -2.24 22.29 -8.62
CA SER A 299 -0.95 22.19 -7.92
C SER A 299 0.06 21.32 -8.67
N PHE A 300 -0.37 20.21 -9.28
CA PHE A 300 0.53 19.34 -10.04
C PHE A 300 0.89 19.94 -11.40
N LEU A 301 -0.05 20.59 -12.10
CA LEU A 301 0.24 21.23 -13.39
C LEU A 301 1.23 22.39 -13.25
N ASN A 302 1.23 23.08 -12.11
CA ASN A 302 2.25 24.09 -11.80
C ASN A 302 3.68 23.51 -11.60
N LEU A 303 3.85 22.19 -11.59
CA LEU A 303 5.18 21.54 -11.57
C LEU A 303 5.77 21.35 -12.97
N ARG A 304 4.96 21.48 -14.03
CA ARG A 304 5.39 21.43 -15.44
C ARG A 304 6.10 22.74 -15.80
N LYS A 305 7.35 22.65 -16.26
CA LYS A 305 8.15 23.84 -16.61
C LYS A 305 7.64 24.60 -17.83
N ASP A 306 6.99 23.89 -18.73
CA ASP A 306 6.45 24.38 -19.99
C ASP A 306 5.06 25.01 -19.83
N PHE A 307 4.40 24.79 -18.68
CA PHE A 307 3.12 25.43 -18.37
C PHE A 307 3.31 26.73 -17.59
N GLU A 308 2.80 27.82 -18.15
CA GLU A 308 2.77 29.10 -17.45
C GLU A 308 1.75 29.05 -16.30
N GLY A 309 2.22 29.18 -15.06
CA GLY A 309 1.34 29.07 -13.88
C GLY A 309 0.17 30.06 -13.85
N ARG A 310 0.29 31.22 -14.53
CA ARG A 310 -0.85 32.15 -14.70
C ARG A 310 -1.99 31.51 -15.51
N LYS A 311 -1.67 30.92 -16.67
CA LYS A 311 -2.64 30.24 -17.53
C LYS A 311 -3.26 29.03 -16.83
N VAL A 312 -2.48 28.27 -16.07
CA VAL A 312 -2.98 27.15 -15.24
C VAL A 312 -4.00 27.66 -14.22
N ASN A 313 -3.71 28.78 -13.56
CA ASN A 313 -4.59 29.37 -12.56
C ASN A 313 -5.88 29.96 -13.15
N GLU A 314 -5.80 30.52 -14.36
CA GLU A 314 -6.95 31.06 -15.10
C GLU A 314 -7.86 29.95 -15.62
N LEU A 315 -7.30 28.88 -16.21
CA LEU A 315 -8.09 27.77 -16.75
C LEU A 315 -8.80 26.98 -15.65
N LEU A 316 -8.12 26.73 -14.54
CA LEU A 316 -8.64 25.97 -13.41
C LEU A 316 -9.21 26.88 -12.33
N HIS A 317 -9.85 27.99 -12.73
CA HIS A 317 -10.51 28.88 -11.80
C HIS A 317 -11.62 28.14 -11.05
N ILE A 318 -11.54 28.15 -9.72
CA ILE A 318 -12.57 27.61 -8.84
C ILE A 318 -13.54 28.74 -8.56
N PRO A 319 -14.80 28.68 -9.03
CA PRO A 319 -15.79 29.68 -8.67
C PRO A 319 -16.09 29.54 -7.17
N GLY A 320 -15.43 30.34 -6.33
CA GLY A 320 -15.64 30.30 -4.87
C GLY A 320 -14.64 31.05 -3.98
N GLU A 321 -13.40 31.30 -4.42
CA GLU A 321 -12.48 32.16 -3.66
C GLU A 321 -12.59 33.60 -4.16
N LYS A 322 -13.59 34.33 -3.65
CA LYS A 322 -13.58 35.79 -3.66
C LYS A 322 -12.92 36.29 -2.38
N GLU A 323 -12.13 37.35 -2.57
CA GLU A 323 -11.54 38.25 -1.57
C GLU A 323 -12.40 38.48 -0.32
#